data_AF-J4KDQ6-F1
#
_entry.id   AF-J4KDQ6-F1
#
_cell.length_a   1.000
_cell.length_b   1.000
_cell.length_c   1.000
_cell.angle_alpha   90.00
_cell.angle_beta   90.00
_cell.angle_gamma   90.00
#
_symmetry.space_group_name_H-M   'P 1'
#
loop_
_entity.id
_entity.type
_entity.pdbx_description
1 polymer ?
#
loop_
_entity_poly.entity_id
_entity_poly.type
_entity_poly.pdbx_seq_one_letter_code
_entity_poly.pdbx_strand_id
1 'polypeptide(L)'
;MREKDCAALETKCRALIEHLCREQIIPSDRIDMNADFAQMIALLRQTFQDTYPKTKYKRMMKSIHYANAFADEVLKQCAFLLDDIEQHLAQNHFLDHDRSVAFFNQTITTDGFAVTPTTLVETMLDSLLLSRNKG
;
A
#
# COMPACT_ATOMS: atom_id res chain seq x y z
N MET A 1 17.13 5.85 -1.81
CA MET A 1 16.42 5.37 -3.02
C MET A 1 17.07 5.92 -4.29
N ARG A 2 17.19 5.14 -5.38
CA ARG A 2 17.66 5.66 -6.68
C ARG A 2 16.50 6.36 -7.40
N GLU A 3 16.77 7.38 -8.20
CA GLU A 3 15.75 8.20 -8.89
C GLU A 3 14.74 7.38 -9.72
N LYS A 4 15.21 6.34 -10.42
CA LYS A 4 14.34 5.44 -11.20
C LYS A 4 13.39 4.61 -10.33
N ASP A 5 13.85 4.21 -9.13
CA ASP A 5 13.04 3.44 -8.18
C ASP A 5 11.93 4.33 -7.58
N CYS A 6 12.21 5.63 -7.38
CA CYS A 6 11.20 6.61 -6.95
C CYS A 6 10.07 6.74 -7.98
N ALA A 7 10.41 6.93 -9.26
CA ALA A 7 9.42 7.14 -10.31
C ALA A 7 8.46 5.94 -10.47
N ALA A 8 8.97 4.72 -10.38
CA ALA A 8 8.15 3.50 -10.46
C ALA A 8 7.15 3.39 -9.30
N LEU A 9 7.61 3.66 -8.07
CA LEU A 9 6.77 3.66 -6.88
C LEU A 9 5.70 4.74 -6.94
N GLU A 10 6.03 5.94 -7.40
CA GLU A 10 5.06 7.01 -7.58
C GLU A 10 3.98 6.64 -8.61
N THR A 11 4.36 6.07 -9.75
CA THR A 11 3.39 5.60 -10.76
C THR A 11 2.45 4.55 -10.18
N LYS A 12 2.97 3.56 -9.46
CA LYS A 12 2.12 2.53 -8.82
C LYS A 12 1.23 3.10 -7.72
N CYS A 13 1.74 4.05 -6.94
CA CYS A 13 0.95 4.73 -5.91
C CYS A 13 -0.21 5.52 -6.51
N ARG A 14 0.02 6.27 -7.60
CA ARG A 14 -1.04 6.99 -8.32
C ARG A 14 -2.09 6.02 -8.85
N ALA A 15 -1.67 4.91 -9.45
CA ALA A 15 -2.58 3.86 -9.93
C ALA A 15 -3.43 3.25 -8.79
N LEU A 16 -2.84 3.04 -7.61
CA LEU A 16 -3.58 2.60 -6.42
C LEU A 16 -4.61 3.63 -5.98
N ILE A 17 -4.23 4.91 -5.87
CA ILE A 17 -5.15 5.97 -5.46
C ILE A 17 -6.30 6.09 -6.46
N GLU A 18 -6.01 6.15 -7.76
CA GLU A 18 -7.03 6.18 -8.83
C GLU A 18 -7.98 4.99 -8.74
N HIS A 19 -7.44 3.79 -8.49
CA HIS A 19 -8.23 2.59 -8.29
C HIS A 19 -9.18 2.72 -7.09
N LEU A 20 -8.67 3.13 -5.92
CA LEU A 20 -9.48 3.28 -4.71
C LEU A 20 -10.58 4.35 -4.87
N CYS A 21 -10.28 5.45 -5.56
CA CYS A 21 -11.26 6.48 -5.91
C CYS A 21 -12.33 5.93 -6.86
N ARG A 22 -11.92 5.18 -7.90
CA ARG A 22 -12.84 4.58 -8.89
C ARG A 22 -13.77 3.55 -8.25
N GLU A 23 -13.27 2.77 -7.29
CA GLU A 23 -14.06 1.83 -6.48
C GLU A 23 -14.88 2.56 -5.39
N GLN A 24 -14.81 3.90 -5.29
CA GLN A 24 -15.51 4.70 -4.29
C GLN A 24 -15.18 4.29 -2.84
N ILE A 25 -13.95 3.81 -2.61
CA ILE A 25 -13.43 3.46 -1.28
C ILE A 25 -12.92 4.72 -0.57
N ILE A 26 -12.35 5.67 -1.32
CA ILE A 26 -11.92 6.96 -0.78
C ILE A 26 -12.41 8.11 -1.68
N PRO A 27 -12.57 9.32 -1.13
CA PRO A 27 -12.87 10.51 -1.93
C PRO A 27 -11.70 10.92 -2.83
N SER A 28 -12.01 11.41 -4.03
CA SER A 28 -11.02 11.71 -5.08
C SER A 28 -10.26 13.04 -4.93
N ASP A 29 -10.66 13.90 -3.99
CA ASP A 29 -10.16 15.27 -3.84
C ASP A 29 -9.18 15.45 -2.67
N ARG A 30 -8.78 14.35 -2.01
CA ARG A 30 -8.00 14.40 -0.77
C ARG A 30 -6.49 14.21 -0.92
N ILE A 31 -6.03 13.76 -2.08
CA ILE A 31 -4.63 13.37 -2.27
C ILE A 31 -4.04 14.14 -3.46
N ASP A 32 -2.94 14.84 -3.21
CA ASP A 32 -2.18 15.51 -4.27
C ASP A 32 -1.36 14.49 -5.05
N MET A 33 -1.75 14.23 -6.30
CA MET A 33 -1.09 13.28 -7.19
C MET A 33 0.27 13.78 -7.70
N ASN A 34 0.62 15.06 -7.50
CA ASN A 34 1.93 15.61 -7.86
C ASN A 34 2.97 15.48 -6.73
N ALA A 35 2.54 15.04 -5.54
CA ALA A 35 3.42 14.82 -4.42
C ALA A 35 4.37 13.63 -4.67
N ASP A 36 5.45 13.57 -3.88
CA ASP A 36 6.35 12.42 -3.92
C ASP A 36 5.69 11.16 -3.32
N PHE A 37 6.32 10.00 -3.53
CA PHE A 37 5.78 8.72 -3.07
C PHE A 37 5.47 8.69 -1.56
N ALA A 38 6.37 9.19 -0.72
CA ALA A 38 6.21 9.12 0.73
C ALA A 38 5.06 10.03 1.19
N GLN A 39 4.95 11.21 0.60
CA GLN A 39 3.85 12.15 0.85
C GLN A 39 2.50 11.56 0.40
N MET A 40 2.43 10.97 -0.80
CA MET A 40 1.20 10.32 -1.28
C MET A 40 0.74 9.20 -0.35
N ILE A 41 1.64 8.34 0.13
CA ILE A 41 1.30 7.26 1.07
C ILE A 41 0.82 7.82 2.42
N ALA A 42 1.46 8.87 2.94
CA ALA A 42 1.03 9.51 4.19
C ALA A 42 -0.37 10.13 4.05
N LEU A 43 -0.63 10.84 2.95
CA LEU A 43 -1.94 11.42 2.64
C LEU A 43 -3.01 10.34 2.43
N LEU A 44 -2.68 9.25 1.75
CA LEU A 44 -3.58 8.11 1.56
C LEU A 44 -3.97 7.50 2.90
N ARG A 45 -3.00 7.25 3.78
CA ARG A 45 -3.24 6.73 5.13
C ARG A 45 -4.11 7.67 5.98
N GLN A 46 -3.88 8.99 5.90
CA GLN A 46 -4.73 9.98 6.55
C GLN A 46 -6.15 9.98 5.96
N THR A 47 -6.29 9.84 4.65
CA THR A 47 -7.61 9.79 3.98
C THR A 47 -8.43 8.58 4.47
N PHE A 48 -7.79 7.41 4.67
CA PHE A 48 -8.46 6.26 5.28
C PHE A 48 -8.89 6.52 6.73
N GLN A 49 -8.04 7.20 7.53
CA GLN A 49 -8.38 7.60 8.90
C GLN A 49 -9.61 8.50 8.96
N ASP A 50 -9.68 9.47 8.08
CA ASP A 50 -10.76 10.44 8.04
C ASP A 50 -12.05 9.83 7.48
N THR A 51 -11.94 8.96 6.47
CA THR A 51 -13.07 8.30 5.82
C THR A 51 -13.67 7.20 6.70
N TYR A 52 -12.81 6.47 7.44
CA TYR A 52 -13.21 5.33 8.28
C TYR A 52 -12.71 5.47 9.73
N PRO A 53 -13.12 6.51 10.47
CA PRO A 53 -12.60 6.81 11.80
C PRO A 53 -12.97 5.76 12.87
N LYS A 54 -13.96 4.90 12.58
CA LYS A 54 -14.42 3.82 13.45
C LYS A 54 -13.66 2.51 13.26
N THR A 55 -12.84 2.41 12.21
CA THR A 55 -12.05 1.20 11.96
C THR A 55 -11.01 1.05 13.05
N LYS A 56 -11.17 0.01 13.87
CA LYS A 56 -10.28 -0.25 15.00
C LYS A 56 -9.00 -0.90 14.48
N TYR A 57 -7.89 -0.17 14.61
CA TYR A 57 -6.56 -0.76 14.41
C TYR A 57 -6.34 -1.88 15.40
N LYS A 58 -6.01 -3.07 14.90
CA LYS A 58 -5.19 -3.98 15.70
C LYS A 58 -3.78 -3.42 15.58
N ARG A 59 -3.26 -2.83 16.67
CA ARG A 59 -1.86 -2.41 16.72
C ARG A 59 -0.98 -3.64 16.42
N MET A 60 -0.55 -3.82 15.18
CA MET A 60 0.36 -4.90 14.83
C MET A 60 1.73 -4.53 15.35
N MET A 61 2.05 -5.03 16.54
CA MET A 61 3.44 -5.25 16.91
C MET A 61 4.00 -6.31 15.94
N LYS A 62 4.83 -5.85 14.97
CA LYS A 62 5.87 -6.65 14.28
C LYS A 62 5.47 -7.70 13.21
N SER A 63 4.68 -7.41 12.16
CA SER A 63 4.42 -8.43 11.11
C SER A 63 5.00 -8.17 9.72
N ILE A 64 5.40 -6.94 9.35
CA ILE A 64 6.08 -6.74 8.06
C ILE A 64 7.54 -7.17 8.15
N HIS A 65 7.76 -8.48 8.20
CA HIS A 65 9.09 -9.08 8.34
C HIS A 65 10.03 -8.62 7.22
N TYR A 66 9.51 -8.41 6.01
CA TYR A 66 10.32 -8.03 4.87
C TYR A 66 10.85 -6.58 4.97
N ALA A 67 10.11 -5.66 5.60
CA ALA A 67 10.49 -4.25 5.68
C ALA A 67 11.48 -3.95 6.83
N ASN A 68 11.55 -4.80 7.85
CA ASN A 68 12.40 -4.57 9.02
C ASN A 68 13.89 -4.48 8.68
N ALA A 69 14.32 -5.16 7.62
CA ALA A 69 15.71 -5.18 7.14
C ALA A 69 16.02 -4.06 6.13
N PHE A 70 15.08 -3.18 5.81
CA PHE A 70 15.32 -2.08 4.88
C PHE A 70 16.30 -1.08 5.49
N ALA A 71 17.36 -0.77 4.75
CA ALA A 71 18.33 0.28 5.12
C ALA A 71 17.79 1.70 4.83
N ASP A 72 16.85 1.82 3.87
CA ASP A 72 16.19 3.08 3.55
C ASP A 72 15.00 3.30 4.49
N GLU A 73 15.19 4.19 5.47
CA GLU A 73 14.18 4.47 6.51
C GLU A 73 12.90 5.09 5.94
N VAL A 74 12.99 5.87 4.84
CA VAL A 74 11.80 6.43 4.20
C VAL A 74 10.97 5.32 3.57
N LEU A 75 11.62 4.43 2.83
CA LEU A 75 10.93 3.30 2.20
C LEU A 75 10.34 2.33 3.24
N LYS A 76 11.06 2.13 4.35
CA LYS A 76 10.58 1.34 5.49
C LYS A 76 9.34 1.93 6.13
N GLN A 77 9.31 3.25 6.35
CA GLN A 77 8.12 3.94 6.84
C GLN A 77 6.95 3.83 5.86
N CYS A 78 7.20 3.95 4.55
CA CYS A 78 6.18 3.75 3.53
C CYS A 78 5.58 2.34 3.58
N ALA A 79 6.41 1.31 3.75
CA ALA A 79 5.94 -0.07 3.91
C ALA A 79 5.04 -0.23 5.15
N PHE A 80 5.39 0.40 6.28
CA PHE A 80 4.54 0.39 7.47
C PHE A 80 3.20 1.10 7.25
N LEU A 81 3.20 2.23 6.56
CA LEU A 81 1.96 2.94 6.23
C LEU A 81 1.09 2.16 5.24
N LEU A 82 1.69 1.41 4.31
CA LEU A 82 0.95 0.53 3.41
C LEU A 82 0.27 -0.63 4.14
N ASP A 83 0.88 -1.18 5.20
CA ASP A 83 0.23 -2.19 6.04
C ASP A 83 -0.94 -1.62 6.85
N ASP A 84 -0.79 -0.39 7.37
CA ASP A 84 -1.92 0.34 7.96
C ASP A 84 -3.07 0.48 6.94
N ILE A 85 -2.77 0.79 5.68
CA ILE A 85 -3.76 0.90 4.60
C ILE A 85 -4.39 -0.46 4.26
N GLU A 86 -3.60 -1.53 4.17
CA GLU A 86 -4.10 -2.90 3.96
C GLU A 86 -5.08 -3.29 5.07
N GLN A 87 -4.74 -2.99 6.32
CA GLN A 87 -5.62 -3.25 7.46
C GLN A 87 -6.94 -2.49 7.32
N HIS A 88 -6.93 -1.23 6.90
CA HIS A 88 -8.17 -0.49 6.65
C HIS A 88 -9.03 -1.17 5.59
N LEU A 89 -8.42 -1.53 4.48
CA LEU A 89 -9.11 -2.20 3.38
C LEU A 89 -9.72 -3.53 3.82
N ALA A 90 -8.96 -4.34 4.58
CA ALA A 90 -9.41 -5.64 5.05
C ALA A 90 -10.50 -5.54 6.13
N GLN A 91 -10.32 -4.66 7.12
CA GLN A 91 -11.27 -4.48 8.23
C GLN A 91 -12.60 -3.89 7.75
N ASN A 92 -12.60 -3.08 6.69
CA ASN A 92 -13.82 -2.56 6.06
C ASN A 92 -14.35 -3.47 4.94
N HIS A 93 -13.80 -4.68 4.79
CA HIS A 93 -14.24 -5.70 3.82
C HIS A 93 -14.09 -5.32 2.33
N PHE A 94 -13.25 -4.34 2.02
CA PHE A 94 -12.89 -3.99 0.65
C PHE A 94 -11.82 -4.92 0.07
N LEU A 95 -10.98 -5.50 0.93
CA LEU A 95 -9.91 -6.40 0.53
C LEU A 95 -10.03 -7.72 1.27
N ASP A 96 -9.87 -8.82 0.54
CA ASP A 96 -9.64 -10.13 1.14
C ASP A 96 -8.15 -10.24 1.47
N HIS A 97 -7.82 -10.26 2.77
CA HIS A 97 -6.44 -10.29 3.25
C HIS A 97 -5.70 -11.55 2.79
N ASP A 98 -6.34 -12.72 2.84
CA ASP A 98 -5.70 -13.97 2.44
C ASP A 98 -5.36 -13.95 0.95
N ARG A 99 -6.25 -13.34 0.15
CA ARG A 99 -6.00 -13.14 -1.29
C ARG A 99 -4.86 -12.16 -1.56
N SER A 100 -4.78 -11.06 -0.81
CA SER A 100 -3.67 -10.08 -0.88
C SER A 100 -2.33 -10.75 -0.57
N VAL A 101 -2.27 -11.50 0.55
CA VAL A 101 -1.07 -12.23 0.98
C VAL A 101 -0.68 -13.31 -0.02
N ALA A 102 -1.66 -14.05 -0.56
CA ALA A 102 -1.40 -15.06 -1.58
C ALA A 102 -0.81 -14.45 -2.86
N PHE A 103 -1.36 -13.33 -3.33
CA PHE A 103 -0.84 -12.60 -4.47
C PHE A 103 0.60 -12.12 -4.24
N PHE A 104 0.86 -11.51 -3.08
CA PHE A 104 2.18 -11.02 -2.71
C PHE A 104 3.20 -12.16 -2.71
N ASN A 105 2.91 -13.24 -1.99
CA ASN A 105 3.81 -14.38 -1.87
C ASN A 105 4.08 -15.05 -3.22
N GLN A 106 3.05 -15.32 -4.02
CA GLN A 106 3.21 -15.91 -5.34
C GLN A 106 4.10 -15.04 -6.25
N THR A 107 3.90 -13.73 -6.22
CA THR A 107 4.67 -12.79 -7.04
C THR A 107 6.14 -12.78 -6.66
N ILE A 108 6.47 -12.66 -5.37
CA ILE A 108 7.87 -12.60 -4.92
C ILE A 108 8.62 -13.93 -5.05
N THR A 109 7.90 -15.06 -5.12
CA THR A 109 8.47 -16.39 -5.33
C THR A 109 8.54 -16.82 -6.80
N THR A 110 8.08 -15.96 -7.73
CA THR A 110 8.15 -16.27 -9.16
C THR A 110 9.59 -16.30 -9.65
N ASP A 111 9.92 -17.29 -10.49
CA ASP A 111 11.26 -17.43 -11.06
C ASP A 111 11.71 -16.14 -11.78
N GLY A 112 12.91 -15.67 -11.43
CA GLY A 112 13.47 -14.43 -11.99
C GLY A 112 13.01 -13.14 -11.29
N PHE A 113 12.19 -13.21 -10.24
CA PHE A 113 11.84 -12.04 -9.44
C PHE A 113 13.06 -11.54 -8.65
N ALA A 114 13.45 -10.29 -8.89
CA ALA A 114 14.52 -9.65 -8.14
C ALA A 114 14.00 -9.15 -6.78
N VAL A 115 14.33 -9.84 -5.69
CA VAL A 115 13.92 -9.45 -4.33
C VAL A 115 14.75 -8.25 -3.86
N THR A 116 14.18 -7.06 -3.93
CA THR A 116 14.77 -5.81 -3.43
C THR A 116 13.73 -5.06 -2.59
N PRO A 117 14.14 -4.12 -1.71
CA PRO A 117 13.18 -3.32 -0.95
C PRO A 117 12.13 -2.63 -1.83
N THR A 118 12.54 -2.07 -2.96
CA THR A 118 11.63 -1.40 -3.90
C THR A 118 10.65 -2.38 -4.50
N THR A 119 11.10 -3.51 -5.04
CA THR A 119 10.21 -4.49 -5.69
C THR A 119 9.22 -5.13 -4.71
N LEU A 120 9.59 -5.27 -3.44
CA LEU A 120 8.68 -5.69 -2.37
C LEU A 120 7.57 -4.65 -2.13
N VAL A 121 7.92 -3.36 -2.03
CA VAL A 121 6.92 -2.29 -1.88
C VAL A 121 6.03 -2.16 -3.13
N GLU A 122 6.60 -2.29 -4.33
CA GLU A 122 5.83 -2.34 -5.57
C GLU A 122 4.81 -3.49 -5.57
N THR A 123 5.23 -4.68 -5.13
CA THR A 123 4.36 -5.85 -5.04
C THR A 123 3.24 -5.65 -4.02
N MET A 124 3.53 -4.97 -2.90
CA MET A 124 2.51 -4.59 -1.92
C MET A 124 1.48 -3.62 -2.51
N LEU A 125 1.92 -2.59 -3.24
CA LEU A 125 0.98 -1.69 -3.93
C LEU A 125 0.08 -2.46 -4.90
N ASP A 126 0.65 -3.40 -5.65
CA ASP A 126 -0.11 -4.23 -6.59
C ASP A 126 -1.12 -5.15 -5.89
N SER A 127 -0.78 -5.69 -4.71
CA SER A 127 -1.72 -6.54 -3.96
C SER A 127 -2.94 -5.75 -3.47
N LEU A 128 -2.80 -4.47 -3.16
CA LEU A 128 -3.90 -3.60 -2.73
C LEU A 128 -4.87 -3.23 -3.87
N LEU A 129 -4.44 -3.35 -5.14
CA LEU A 129 -5.32 -3.20 -6.31
C LEU A 129 -6.37 -4.31 -6.43
N LEU A 130 -6.29 -5.34 -5.59
CA LEU A 130 -7.32 -6.38 -5.47
C LEU A 130 -8.52 -5.91 -4.65
N SER A 131 -8.42 -4.76 -3.98
CA SER A 131 -9.53 -4.18 -3.23
C SER A 131 -10.70 -3.82 -4.15
N ARG A 132 -11.93 -3.96 -3.66
CA ARG A 132 -13.14 -3.58 -4.39
C ARG A 132 -14.23 -3.20 -3.41
N ASN A 133 -15.01 -2.18 -3.76
CA ASN A 133 -16.25 -1.92 -3.06
C ASN A 133 -17.33 -2.85 -3.59
N LYS A 134 -18.05 -3.53 -2.70
CA LYS A 134 -19.05 -4.53 -3.10
C LYS A 134 -20.41 -3.95 -3.49
N GLY A 135 -20.62 -2.64 -3.28
CA GLY A 135 -21.88 -1.95 -3.63
C GLY A 135 -23.03 -2.32 -2.72
#